data_AF-A0A957HNI4-F1
#
_entry.id   AF-A0A957HNI4-F1
#
_cell.length_a   1.000
_cell.length_b   1.000
_cell.length_c   1.000
_cell.angle_alpha   90.00
_cell.angle_beta   90.00
_cell.angle_gamma   90.00
#
_symmetry.space_group_name_H-M   'P 1'
#
loop_
_entity.id
_entity.type
_entity.pdbx_description
1 polymer ?
#
loop_
_entity_poly.entity_id
_entity_poly.type
_entity_poly.pdbx_seq_one_letter_code
_entity_poly.pdbx_strand_id
1 'polypeptide(L)'
;MTRDYFIIMVYCLMCELYQAIVEQYPIRRRDYAPVLSDEEVITMEICGEYFGHHRDQDIYDYFQAHYCHYFPQLRERTGFIRQAANLWQVKMRIQYL
;
A
#
# COMPACT_ATOMS: atom_id res chain seq x y z
N MET A 1 7.49 -16.13 -11.62
CA MET A 1 6.27 -15.42 -11.17
C MET A 1 6.14 -14.14 -11.98
N THR A 2 4.97 -13.82 -12.56
CA THR A 2 4.78 -12.55 -13.29
C THR A 2 4.59 -11.40 -12.30
N ARG A 3 4.84 -10.15 -12.72
CA ARG A 3 4.63 -8.97 -11.87
C ARG A 3 3.17 -8.83 -11.46
N ASP A 4 2.23 -9.06 -12.38
CA ASP A 4 0.80 -9.06 -12.09
C ASP A 4 0.40 -10.06 -11.02
N TYR A 5 0.87 -11.32 -11.15
CA TYR A 5 0.59 -12.33 -10.15
C TYR A 5 1.14 -11.93 -8.77
N PHE A 6 2.34 -11.36 -8.74
CA PHE A 6 2.94 -10.89 -7.50
C PHE A 6 2.13 -9.76 -6.86
N ILE A 7 1.73 -8.76 -7.64
CA ILE A 7 0.91 -7.64 -7.16
C ILE A 7 -0.41 -8.16 -6.59
N ILE A 8 -1.10 -9.04 -7.32
CA ILE A 8 -2.38 -9.61 -6.88
C ILE A 8 -2.20 -10.42 -5.59
N MET A 9 -1.16 -11.26 -5.53
CA MET A 9 -0.86 -12.07 -4.35
C MET A 9 -0.58 -11.20 -3.12
N VAL A 10 0.25 -10.16 -3.26
CA VAL A 10 0.57 -9.23 -2.16
C VAL A 10 -0.69 -8.47 -1.75
N TYR A 11 -1.50 -8.01 -2.70
CA TYR A 11 -2.74 -7.30 -2.38
C TYR A 11 -3.71 -8.16 -1.57
N CYS A 12 -3.99 -9.40 -2.00
CA CYS A 12 -4.84 -10.31 -1.25
C CYS A 12 -4.32 -10.55 0.17
N LEU A 13 -3.01 -10.76 0.32
CA LEU A 13 -2.38 -10.94 1.62
C LEU A 13 -2.51 -9.67 2.49
N MET A 14 -2.35 -8.48 1.90
CA MET A 14 -2.50 -7.22 2.64
C MET A 14 -3.94 -7.00 3.10
N CYS A 15 -4.95 -7.37 2.30
CA CYS A 15 -6.35 -7.31 2.74
C CYS A 15 -6.59 -8.17 3.99
N GLU A 16 -6.07 -9.40 4.01
CA GLU A 16 -6.22 -10.31 5.16
C GLU A 16 -5.46 -9.80 6.39
N LEU A 17 -4.18 -9.45 6.23
CA LEU A 17 -3.33 -9.01 7.35
C LEU A 17 -3.77 -7.66 7.92
N TYR A 18 -4.12 -6.70 7.06
CA TYR A 18 -4.56 -5.38 7.52
C TYR A 18 -5.83 -5.50 8.34
N GLN A 19 -6.79 -6.31 7.89
CA GLN A 19 -8.02 -6.55 8.64
C GLN A 19 -7.72 -7.19 10.01
N ALA A 20 -6.87 -8.22 10.07
CA ALA A 20 -6.47 -8.83 11.33
C ALA A 20 -5.80 -7.83 12.29
N ILE A 21 -4.94 -6.94 11.77
CA ILE A 21 -4.28 -5.90 12.57
C ILE A 21 -5.29 -4.91 13.14
N VAL A 22 -6.23 -4.43 12.32
CA VAL A 22 -7.22 -3.43 12.75
C VAL A 22 -8.21 -4.01 13.77
N GLU A 23 -8.53 -5.30 13.66
CA GLU A 23 -9.35 -6.02 14.63
C GLU A 23 -8.64 -6.24 15.97
N GLN A 24 -7.36 -6.62 15.94
CA GLN A 24 -6.56 -6.87 17.15
C GLN A 24 -6.08 -5.58 17.83
N TYR A 25 -5.77 -4.56 17.05
CA TYR A 25 -5.23 -3.29 17.49
C TYR A 25 -6.05 -2.16 16.87
N PRO A 26 -7.06 -1.62 17.57
CA PRO A 26 -7.87 -0.53 17.03
C PRO A 26 -7.01 0.70 16.77
N ILE A 27 -6.62 0.88 15.51
CA ILE A 27 -5.87 2.03 15.04
C ILE A 27 -6.84 3.19 14.91
N ARG A 28 -6.41 4.40 15.30
CA ARG A 28 -7.24 5.60 15.13
C ARG A 28 -7.60 5.74 13.66
N ARG A 29 -8.88 5.52 13.34
CA ARG A 29 -9.41 5.76 12.01
C ARG A 29 -9.49 7.26 11.77
N ARG A 30 -9.11 7.68 10.57
CA ARG A 30 -9.26 9.06 10.12
C ARG A 30 -10.74 9.33 9.89
N ASP A 31 -11.22 10.51 10.26
CA ASP A 31 -12.63 10.89 10.09
C ASP A 31 -13.05 10.89 8.60
N TYR A 32 -12.09 11.12 7.70
CA TYR A 32 -12.23 10.97 6.26
C TYR A 32 -11.24 9.92 5.74
N ALA A 33 -11.78 8.82 5.21
CA ALA A 33 -10.97 7.79 4.57
C ALA A 33 -10.39 8.34 3.25
N PRO A 34 -9.08 8.15 2.98
CA PRO A 34 -8.53 8.41 1.67
C PRO A 34 -9.21 7.54 0.61
N VAL A 35 -9.28 8.04 -0.63
CA VAL A 35 -9.91 7.31 -1.74
C VAL A 35 -9.08 6.08 -2.15
N LEU A 36 -7.77 6.16 -1.95
CA LEU A 36 -6.83 5.04 -2.04
C LEU A 36 -6.76 4.34 -0.69
N SER A 37 -6.94 3.02 -0.66
CA SER A 37 -6.93 2.24 0.57
C SER A 37 -5.53 2.10 1.16
N ASP A 38 -5.45 1.80 2.46
CA ASP A 38 -4.17 1.60 3.12
C ASP A 38 -3.47 0.32 2.63
N GLU A 39 -4.26 -0.72 2.35
CA GLU A 39 -3.81 -1.98 1.76
C GLU A 39 -3.22 -1.77 0.36
N GLU A 40 -3.85 -0.92 -0.47
CA GLU A 40 -3.32 -0.54 -1.79
C GLU A 40 -1.96 0.18 -1.66
N VAL A 41 -1.83 1.11 -0.71
CA VAL A 41 -0.57 1.83 -0.47
C VAL A 41 0.54 0.87 -0.06
N ILE A 42 0.30 0.02 0.94
CA ILE A 42 1.30 -0.94 1.43
C ILE A 42 1.66 -1.95 0.34
N THR A 43 0.68 -2.39 -0.46
CA THR A 43 0.92 -3.28 -1.60
C THR A 43 1.88 -2.66 -2.60
N MET A 44 1.68 -1.38 -2.95
CA MET A 44 2.56 -0.65 -3.85
C MET A 44 3.96 -0.46 -3.27
N GLU A 45 4.08 -0.18 -1.96
CA GLU A 45 5.38 -0.09 -1.29
C GLU A 45 6.17 -1.41 -1.40
N ILE A 46 5.55 -2.53 -1.01
CA ILE A 46 6.17 -3.86 -1.03
C ILE A 46 6.56 -4.26 -2.46
N CYS A 47 5.62 -4.13 -3.40
CA CYS A 47 5.86 -4.53 -4.78
C CYS A 47 6.86 -3.60 -5.47
N GLY A 48 6.77 -2.30 -5.22
CA GLY A 48 7.70 -1.30 -5.75
C GLY A 48 9.13 -1.55 -5.30
N GLU A 49 9.33 -1.80 -4.00
CA GLU A 49 10.64 -2.14 -3.45
C GLU A 49 11.18 -3.44 -4.06
N TYR A 50 10.34 -4.47 -4.17
CA TYR A 50 10.71 -5.74 -4.83
C TYR A 50 11.07 -5.56 -6.31
N PHE A 51 10.45 -4.60 -7.00
CA PHE A 51 10.76 -4.26 -8.39
C PHE A 51 12.00 -3.36 -8.53
N GLY A 52 12.63 -2.93 -7.42
CA GLY A 52 13.84 -2.11 -7.41
C GLY A 52 13.58 -0.59 -7.29
N HIS A 53 12.37 -0.18 -6.93
CA HIS A 53 12.03 1.22 -6.64
C HIS A 53 12.03 1.45 -5.13
N HIS A 54 13.06 2.14 -4.63
CA HIS A 54 13.26 2.30 -3.18
C HIS A 54 12.77 3.64 -2.61
N ARG A 55 12.44 4.61 -3.46
CA ARG A 55 11.85 5.88 -3.03
C ARG A 55 10.36 5.86 -3.30
N ASP A 56 9.56 6.35 -2.36
CA ASP A 56 8.10 6.47 -2.53
C ASP A 56 7.71 7.22 -3.83
N GLN A 57 8.56 8.18 -4.25
CA GLN A 57 8.38 8.89 -5.51
C GLN A 57 8.50 7.95 -6.73
N ASP A 58 9.53 7.11 -6.75
CA ASP A 58 9.81 6.19 -7.85
C ASP A 58 8.74 5.09 -7.88
N ILE A 59 8.30 4.62 -6.71
CA ILE A 59 7.19 3.67 -6.56
C ILE A 59 5.91 4.27 -7.15
N TYR A 60 5.54 5.48 -6.73
CA TYR A 60 4.36 6.16 -7.27
C TYR A 60 4.41 6.28 -8.79
N ASP A 61 5.54 6.74 -9.34
CA ASP A 61 5.67 6.94 -10.79
C ASP A 61 5.54 5.64 -11.56
N TYR A 62 6.14 4.58 -11.05
CA TYR A 62 6.05 3.27 -11.67
C TYR A 62 4.61 2.74 -11.68
N PHE A 63 3.92 2.77 -10.54
CA PHE A 63 2.53 2.27 -10.46
C PHE A 63 1.54 3.13 -11.22
N GLN A 64 1.73 4.45 -11.23
CA GLN A 64 0.91 5.36 -12.04
C GLN A 64 1.07 5.05 -13.53
N ALA A 65 2.31 4.85 -14.00
CA ALA A 65 2.59 4.66 -15.42
C ALA A 65 2.18 3.28 -15.94
N HIS A 66 2.33 2.24 -15.12
CA HIS A 66 2.21 0.85 -15.58
C HIS A 66 0.99 0.09 -15.02
N TYR A 67 0.46 0.51 -13.87
CA TYR A 67 -0.55 -0.25 -13.12
C TYR A 67 -1.72 0.61 -12.63
N CYS A 68 -1.96 1.78 -13.24
CA CYS A 68 -3.10 2.63 -12.90
C CYS A 68 -4.46 1.94 -13.06
N HIS A 69 -4.54 0.91 -13.90
CA HIS A 69 -5.75 0.10 -14.08
C HIS A 69 -6.04 -0.82 -12.88
N TYR A 70 -5.02 -1.19 -12.10
CA TYR A 70 -5.21 -1.88 -10.82
C TYR A 70 -5.47 -0.91 -9.68
N PHE A 71 -4.89 0.30 -9.74
CA PHE A 71 -5.02 1.31 -8.69
C PHE A 71 -5.64 2.61 -9.24
N PRO A 72 -6.92 2.60 -9.65
CA PRO A 72 -7.55 3.74 -10.33
C PRO A 72 -7.67 5.00 -9.45
N GLN A 73 -7.47 4.86 -8.14
CA GLN A 73 -7.49 5.97 -7.18
C GLN A 73 -6.10 6.53 -6.86
N LEU A 74 -5.04 6.01 -7.48
CA LEU A 74 -3.68 6.56 -7.40
C LEU A 74 -3.55 7.87 -8.19
N ARG A 75 -4.08 8.96 -7.62
CA ARG A 75 -4.24 10.24 -8.34
C ARG A 75 -3.18 11.29 -8.02
N GLU A 76 -2.80 11.41 -6.75
CA GLU A 76 -1.91 12.48 -6.30
C GLU A 76 -0.71 11.90 -5.55
N ARG A 77 0.49 12.21 -6.05
CA ARG A 77 1.76 11.80 -5.45
C ARG A 77 1.89 12.21 -3.99
N THR A 78 1.62 13.47 -3.67
CA THR A 78 1.74 13.99 -2.29
C THR A 78 0.80 13.25 -1.34
N GLY A 79 -0.40 12.92 -1.80
CA GLY A 79 -1.37 12.12 -1.07
C GLY A 79 -0.85 10.72 -0.77
N PHE A 80 -0.33 10.03 -1.79
CA PHE A 80 0.28 8.71 -1.66
C PHE A 80 1.43 8.71 -0.65
N ILE A 81 2.43 9.58 -0.83
CA ILE A 81 3.61 9.66 0.07
C ILE A 81 3.19 9.97 1.50
N ARG A 82 2.25 10.90 1.69
CA ARG A 82 1.73 11.24 3.02
C ARG A 82 1.00 10.05 3.66
N GLN A 83 0.21 9.31 2.90
CA GLN A 83 -0.50 8.14 3.40
C GLN A 83 0.49 7.04 3.79
N ALA A 84 1.46 6.72 2.92
CA ALA A 84 2.55 5.79 3.19
C ALA A 84 3.28 6.14 4.50
N ALA A 85 3.64 7.41 4.71
CA ALA A 85 4.28 7.84 5.96
C ALA A 85 3.39 7.66 7.20
N ASN A 86 2.08 7.89 7.09
CA ASN A 86 1.14 7.73 8.21
C ASN A 86 0.89 6.26 8.58
N LEU A 87 1.18 5.32 7.68
CA LEU A 87 0.98 3.88 7.89
C LEU A 87 2.12 3.20 8.65
N TRP A 88 3.06 3.97 9.22
CA TRP A 88 4.21 3.40 9.94
C TRP A 88 3.81 2.44 11.07
N GLN A 89 2.72 2.71 11.82
CA GLN A 89 2.26 1.83 12.90
C GLN A 89 1.76 0.49 12.37
N VAL A 90 1.01 0.50 11.27
CA VAL A 90 0.53 -0.70 10.58
C VAL A 90 1.73 -1.50 10.07
N LYS A 91 2.65 -0.84 9.36
CA LYS A 91 3.85 -1.47 8.80
C LYS A 91 4.72 -2.13 9.86
N MET A 92 4.89 -1.48 11.01
CA MET A 92 5.57 -2.08 12.15
C MET A 92 4.85 -3.35 12.61
N ARG A 93 3.52 -3.36 12.73
CA ARG A 93 2.81 -4.58 13.13
C ARG A 93 2.95 -5.71 12.12
N ILE A 94 2.89 -5.41 10.82
CA ILE A 94 3.14 -6.42 9.78
C ILE A 94 4.52 -7.07 9.94
N GLN A 95 5.56 -6.30 10.29
CA GLN A 95 6.91 -6.85 10.49
C GLN A 95 7.06 -7.75 11.73
N TYR A 96 6.17 -7.64 12.71
CA TYR A 96 6.23 -8.40 13.96
C TYR A 96 5.10 -9.44 14.12
N LEU A 97 4.30 -9.66 13.07
CA LEU A 97 3.37 -10.80 12.97
C LEU A 97 4.12 -12.06 12.55
#